data_AF-A0A348ZWI1-F1
#
_entry.id   AF-A0A348ZWI1-F1
#
_cell.length_a   1.000
_cell.length_b   1.000
_cell.length_c   1.000
_cell.angle_alpha   90.00
_cell.angle_beta   90.00
_cell.angle_gamma   90.00
#
_symmetry.space_group_name_H-M   'P 1'
#
loop_
_entity.id
_entity.type
_entity.pdbx_description
1 polymer ?
#
loop_
_entity_poly.entity_id
_entity_poly.type
_entity_poly.pdbx_seq_one_letter_code
_entity_poly.pdbx_strand_id
1 'polypeptide(L)'
;MRKNFFSSRFGIIGTGIFIGILAALLQKWGNPGNMGVCVACFDRDIAGALGLHRADVVQYMRPEIIGFVLGSLGAAYLFKEFRPRLGSAPIVRFVLGIFAMIGSLVFLGCPWRAALRLAGGDGNAIFGLAGLAAGVWVGTLFLKQGYNLG
;
A
#
# COMPACT_ATOMS: atom_id res chain seq x y z
N MET A 1 24.69 -17.92 -6.67
CA MET A 1 23.84 -16.73 -6.40
C MET A 1 23.40 -16.17 -7.74
N ARG A 2 22.22 -16.56 -8.27
CA ARG A 2 21.69 -16.00 -9.53
C ARG A 2 21.33 -14.54 -9.25
N LYS A 3 21.86 -13.59 -10.04
CA LYS A 3 21.41 -12.20 -10.01
C LYS A 3 19.91 -12.21 -10.35
N ASN A 4 19.05 -11.84 -9.40
CA ASN A 4 17.62 -11.70 -9.63
C ASN A 4 17.42 -10.70 -10.78
N PHE A 5 16.88 -11.16 -11.91
CA PHE A 5 16.67 -10.34 -13.11
C PHE A 5 15.84 -9.07 -12.80
N PHE A 6 14.85 -9.22 -11.91
CA PHE A 6 14.03 -8.12 -11.38
C PHE A 6 14.75 -7.16 -10.42
N SER A 7 15.90 -7.54 -9.87
CA SER A 7 16.72 -6.66 -9.01
C SER A 7 17.70 -5.80 -9.81
N SER A 8 17.76 -5.97 -11.13
CA SER A 8 18.53 -5.08 -12.01
C SER A 8 17.85 -3.71 -12.13
N ARG A 9 18.61 -2.64 -12.41
CA ARG A 9 18.04 -1.29 -12.59
C ARG A 9 16.93 -1.29 -13.64
N PHE A 10 17.12 -2.01 -14.74
CA PHE A 10 16.13 -2.18 -15.80
C PHE A 10 14.90 -2.98 -15.33
N GLY A 11 15.08 -4.01 -14.51
CA GLY A 11 13.98 -4.77 -13.90
C GLY A 11 13.11 -3.92 -12.97
N ILE A 12 13.73 -3.08 -12.13
CA ILE A 12 13.03 -2.16 -11.23
C ILE A 12 12.22 -1.12 -12.03
N ILE A 13 12.85 -0.50 -13.03
CA ILE A 13 12.19 0.49 -13.90
C ILE A 13 11.01 -0.15 -14.66
N GLY A 14 11.22 -1.32 -15.27
CA GLY A 14 10.17 -2.03 -16.00
C GLY A 14 8.98 -2.40 -15.10
N THR A 15 9.25 -2.85 -13.87
CA THR A 15 8.20 -3.17 -12.89
C THR A 15 7.44 -1.90 -12.48
N GLY A 16 8.13 -0.78 -12.26
CA GLY A 16 7.52 0.50 -11.94
C GLY A 16 6.59 1.03 -13.05
N ILE A 17 7.03 0.94 -14.31
CA ILE A 17 6.22 1.32 -15.48
C ILE A 17 4.98 0.42 -15.56
N PHE A 18 5.16 -0.90 -15.42
CA PHE A 18 4.07 -1.86 -15.49
C PHE A 18 3.00 -1.58 -14.42
N ILE A 19 3.42 -1.40 -13.16
CA ILE A 19 2.51 -1.09 -12.05
C ILE A 19 1.83 0.28 -12.27
N GLY A 20 2.58 1.28 -12.73
CA GLY A 20 2.05 2.62 -13.03
C GLY A 20 0.95 2.61 -14.08
N ILE A 21 1.16 1.89 -15.18
CA ILE A 21 0.15 1.71 -16.24
C ILE A 21 -1.06 0.94 -15.68
N LEU A 22 -0.82 -0.17 -15.00
CA LEU A 22 -1.90 -1.02 -14.47
C LEU A 22 -2.81 -0.21 -13.54
N ALA A 23 -2.23 0.62 -12.70
CA ALA A 23 -2.96 1.36 -11.70
C ALA A 23 -3.73 2.57 -12.26
N ALA A 24 -3.28 3.16 -13.37
CA ALA A 24 -4.09 4.11 -14.15
C ALA A 24 -5.24 3.39 -14.89
N LEU A 25 -5.00 2.19 -15.42
CA LEU A 25 -6.04 1.38 -16.08
C LEU A 25 -7.11 0.89 -15.10
N LEU A 26 -6.72 0.50 -13.88
CA LEU A 26 -7.64 0.09 -12.81
C LEU A 26 -8.64 1.19 -12.44
N GLN A 27 -8.23 2.46 -12.50
CA GLN A 27 -9.13 3.60 -12.33
C GLN A 27 -10.19 3.68 -13.45
N LYS A 28 -9.84 3.25 -14.67
CA LYS A 28 -10.77 3.21 -15.82
C LYS A 28 -11.67 1.97 -15.82
N TRP A 29 -11.20 0.86 -15.24
CA TRP A 29 -11.87 -0.45 -15.27
C TRP A 29 -12.81 -0.73 -14.09
N GLY A 30 -13.01 0.21 -13.18
CA GLY A 30 -14.06 0.10 -12.16
C GLY A 30 -13.71 0.68 -10.80
N ASN A 31 -12.45 1.05 -10.55
CA ASN A 31 -12.10 1.69 -9.29
C ASN A 31 -12.47 3.18 -9.31
N PRO A 32 -12.88 3.76 -8.17
CA PRO A 32 -13.22 5.17 -8.09
C PRO A 32 -12.11 6.05 -8.68
N GLY A 33 -12.47 7.15 -9.34
CA GLY A 33 -11.51 8.02 -10.05
C GLY A 33 -10.36 8.56 -9.18
N ASN A 34 -10.52 8.54 -7.86
CA ASN A 34 -9.49 8.93 -6.89
C ASN A 34 -8.89 7.74 -6.13
N MET A 35 -9.10 6.52 -6.60
CA MET A 35 -8.64 5.26 -6.02
C MET A 35 -8.09 4.39 -7.15
N GLY A 36 -6.78 4.43 -7.37
CA GLY A 36 -6.10 3.44 -8.23
C GLY A 36 -5.88 2.14 -7.44
N VAL A 37 -4.62 1.82 -7.13
CA VAL A 37 -4.23 0.72 -6.24
C VAL A 37 -4.10 1.25 -4.80
N CYS A 38 -5.23 1.56 -4.16
CA CYS A 38 -5.24 2.14 -2.83
C CYS A 38 -5.58 1.10 -1.76
N VAL A 39 -4.55 0.42 -1.24
CA VAL A 39 -4.71 -0.65 -0.23
C VAL A 39 -5.48 -0.16 1.00
N ALA A 40 -5.18 1.03 1.51
CA ALA A 40 -5.89 1.58 2.67
C ALA A 40 -7.39 1.82 2.44
N CYS A 41 -7.78 2.30 1.25
CA CYS A 41 -9.20 2.45 0.92
C CYS A 41 -9.85 1.08 0.70
N PHE A 42 -9.12 0.11 0.16
CA PHE A 42 -9.63 -1.23 -0.05
C PHE A 42 -9.88 -1.97 1.26
N ASP A 43 -8.97 -1.84 2.24
CA ASP A 43 -9.16 -2.41 3.57
C ASP A 43 -10.36 -1.78 4.29
N ARG A 44 -10.58 -0.47 4.13
CA ARG A 44 -11.81 0.18 4.60
C ARG A 44 -13.03 -0.41 3.90
N ASP A 45 -13.02 -0.52 2.57
CA ASP A 45 -14.18 -1.03 1.83
C ASP A 45 -14.52 -2.48 2.20
N ILE A 46 -13.49 -3.30 2.47
CA ILE A 46 -13.60 -4.67 2.98
C ILE A 46 -14.18 -4.67 4.40
N ALA A 47 -13.69 -3.80 5.29
CA ALA A 47 -14.24 -3.65 6.64
C ALA A 47 -15.74 -3.27 6.60
N GLY A 48 -16.14 -2.43 5.65
CA GLY A 48 -17.53 -2.11 5.37
C GLY A 48 -18.33 -3.32 4.90
N ALA A 49 -17.79 -4.12 3.97
CA ALA A 49 -18.42 -5.34 3.47
C ALA A 49 -18.59 -6.42 4.55
N LEU A 50 -17.66 -6.47 5.52
CA LEU A 50 -17.73 -7.34 6.69
C LEU A 50 -18.67 -6.80 7.79
N GLY A 51 -19.27 -5.62 7.61
CA GLY A 51 -20.19 -5.01 8.56
C GLY A 51 -19.53 -4.34 9.77
N LEU A 52 -18.20 -4.12 9.73
CA LEU A 52 -17.47 -3.44 10.81
C LEU A 52 -17.76 -1.92 10.87
N HIS A 53 -18.26 -1.35 9.77
CA HIS A 53 -18.88 -0.02 9.76
C HIS A 53 -20.05 0.03 8.77
N ARG A 54 -20.94 1.01 8.94
CA ARG A 54 -22.21 1.15 8.20
C ARG A 54 -22.22 2.34 7.23
N ALA A 55 -21.15 2.49 6.46
CA ALA A 55 -21.08 3.54 5.46
C ALA A 55 -21.45 2.92 4.11
N ASP A 56 -22.69 3.10 3.68
CA ASP A 56 -23.31 2.35 2.58
C ASP A 56 -22.53 2.43 1.25
N VAL A 57 -21.83 3.54 1.00
CA VAL A 57 -21.06 3.77 -0.24
C VAL A 57 -19.78 2.92 -0.30
N VAL A 58 -19.30 2.40 0.83
CA VAL A 58 -17.98 1.78 0.98
C VAL A 58 -18.08 0.38 1.62
N GLN A 59 -19.09 -0.40 1.22
CA GLN A 59 -19.26 -1.79 1.62
C GLN A 59 -19.03 -2.73 0.44
N TYR A 60 -17.79 -2.78 -0.04
CA TYR A 60 -17.43 -3.56 -1.23
C TYR A 60 -16.18 -4.39 -0.99
N MET A 61 -16.31 -5.71 -1.15
CA MET A 61 -15.16 -6.62 -1.05
C MET A 61 -14.36 -6.58 -2.34
N ARG A 62 -13.35 -5.73 -2.36
CA ARG A 62 -12.46 -5.51 -3.51
C ARG A 62 -11.54 -6.72 -3.76
N PRO A 63 -11.65 -7.42 -4.90
CA PRO A 63 -10.86 -8.62 -5.18
C PRO A 63 -9.35 -8.32 -5.33
N GLU A 64 -8.94 -7.06 -5.49
CA GLU A 64 -7.55 -6.65 -5.66
C GLU A 64 -6.68 -7.02 -4.47
N ILE A 65 -7.18 -6.87 -3.23
CA ILE A 65 -6.43 -7.27 -2.04
C ILE A 65 -6.21 -8.78 -2.02
N ILE A 66 -7.26 -9.56 -2.32
CA ILE A 66 -7.17 -11.02 -2.42
C ILE A 66 -6.17 -11.40 -3.52
N GLY A 67 -6.22 -10.71 -4.67
CA GLY A 67 -5.27 -10.88 -5.77
C GLY A 67 -3.83 -10.58 -5.38
N PHE A 68 -3.56 -9.51 -4.61
CA PHE A 68 -2.21 -9.21 -4.12
C PHE A 68 -1.71 -10.26 -3.14
N VAL A 69 -2.56 -10.72 -2.22
CA VAL A 69 -2.19 -11.74 -1.24
C VAL A 69 -1.90 -13.07 -1.94
N LEU A 70 -2.81 -13.56 -2.78
CA LEU A 70 -2.61 -14.83 -3.50
C LEU A 70 -1.49 -14.75 -4.54
N GLY A 71 -1.36 -13.62 -5.24
CA GLY A 71 -0.30 -13.40 -6.22
C GLY A 71 1.08 -13.35 -5.57
N SER A 72 1.23 -12.64 -4.45
CA SER A 72 2.49 -12.60 -3.70
C SER A 72 2.83 -13.95 -3.08
N LEU A 73 1.83 -14.71 -2.63
CA LEU A 73 2.02 -16.08 -2.16
C LEU A 73 2.51 -17.00 -3.28
N GLY A 74 1.86 -16.98 -4.44
CA GLY A 74 2.25 -17.77 -5.61
C GLY A 74 3.67 -17.44 -6.08
N ALA A 75 4.02 -16.15 -6.13
CA ALA A 75 5.38 -15.71 -6.43
C ALA A 75 6.40 -16.23 -5.39
N ALA A 76 6.10 -16.11 -4.10
CA ALA A 76 7.00 -16.58 -3.03
C ALA A 76 7.26 -18.08 -3.11
N TYR A 77 6.27 -18.90 -3.48
CA TYR A 77 6.46 -20.33 -3.72
C TYR A 77 7.27 -20.61 -4.99
N LEU A 78 6.97 -19.93 -6.10
CA LEU A 78 7.66 -20.15 -7.38
C LEU A 78 9.16 -19.82 -7.28
N PHE A 79 9.50 -18.74 -6.57
CA PHE A 79 10.89 -18.34 -6.34
C PHE A 79 11.53 -19.03 -5.12
N LYS A 80 10.79 -19.90 -4.41
CA LYS A 80 11.24 -20.59 -3.19
C LYS A 80 11.75 -19.63 -2.09
N GLU A 81 11.17 -18.44 -2.01
CA GLU A 81 11.50 -17.41 -1.02
C GLU A 81 10.51 -17.38 0.15
N PHE A 82 9.48 -18.22 0.14
CA PHE A 82 8.52 -18.32 1.23
C PHE A 82 9.21 -18.76 2.52
N ARG A 83 9.23 -17.87 3.52
CA ARG A 83 9.76 -18.13 4.86
C ARG A 83 8.77 -17.62 5.91
N PRO A 84 8.11 -18.49 6.68
CA PRO A 84 7.25 -18.05 7.77
C PRO A 84 8.11 -17.37 8.85
N ARG A 85 7.76 -16.14 9.22
CA ARG A 85 8.40 -15.39 10.30
C ARG A 85 7.34 -14.98 11.32
N LEU A 86 7.60 -15.24 12.61
CA LEU A 86 6.86 -14.63 13.70
C LEU A 86 7.62 -13.39 14.19
N GLY A 87 6.92 -12.28 14.39
CA GLY A 87 7.49 -11.07 14.96
C GLY A 87 7.45 -11.10 16.49
N SER A 88 8.46 -10.53 17.14
CA SER A 88 8.57 -10.46 18.60
C SER A 88 7.68 -9.38 19.25
N ALA A 89 7.19 -8.40 18.49
CA ALA A 89 6.38 -7.27 19.00
C ALA A 89 5.01 -7.10 18.29
N PRO A 90 4.07 -8.06 18.43
CA PRO A 90 2.79 -8.03 17.72
C PRO A 90 1.89 -6.84 18.11
N ILE A 91 1.83 -6.48 19.39
CA ILE A 91 0.98 -5.38 19.89
C ILE A 91 1.43 -4.04 19.31
N VAL A 92 2.74 -3.76 19.34
CA VAL A 92 3.31 -2.51 18.81
C VAL A 92 3.01 -2.39 17.33
N ARG A 93 3.18 -3.47 16.55
CA ARG A 93 2.84 -3.48 15.11
C ARG A 93 1.38 -3.21 14.86
N PHE A 94 0.49 -3.80 15.65
CA PHE A 94 -0.94 -3.58 15.53
C PHE A 94 -1.31 -2.12 15.79
N VAL A 95 -0.79 -1.53 16.87
CA VAL A 95 -1.01 -0.12 17.22
C VAL A 95 -0.45 0.82 16.13
N LEU A 96 0.75 0.55 15.63
CA LEU A 96 1.33 1.29 14.50
C LEU A 96 0.48 1.16 13.23
N GLY A 97 -0.09 -0.02 12.97
CA GLY A 97 -1.04 -0.25 11.88
C GLY A 97 -2.33 0.58 12.02
N ILE A 98 -2.87 0.69 13.23
CA ILE A 98 -4.03 1.56 13.51
C ILE A 98 -3.69 3.02 13.19
N PHE A 99 -2.56 3.54 13.69
CA PHE A 99 -2.15 4.91 13.40
C PHE A 99 -1.89 5.15 11.92
N ALA A 100 -1.29 4.17 11.22
CA ALA A 100 -1.09 4.22 9.78
C ALA A 100 -2.43 4.28 9.03
N MET A 101 -3.42 3.47 9.42
CA MET A 101 -4.75 3.48 8.81
C MET A 101 -5.48 4.80 9.05
N ILE A 102 -5.49 5.30 10.30
CA ILE A 102 -6.09 6.61 10.64
C ILE A 102 -5.43 7.72 9.81
N GLY A 103 -4.10 7.77 9.79
CA GLY A 103 -3.36 8.78 9.02
C GLY A 103 -3.62 8.69 7.51
N SER A 104 -3.64 7.47 6.95
CA SER A 104 -3.90 7.27 5.52
C SER A 104 -5.30 7.67 5.08
N LEU A 105 -6.31 7.48 5.95
CA LEU A 105 -7.70 7.84 5.67
C LEU A 105 -7.96 9.34 5.87
N VAL A 106 -7.45 9.93 6.96
CA VAL A 106 -7.64 11.35 7.29
C VAL A 106 -6.93 12.27 6.30
N PHE A 107 -5.65 11.98 6.01
CA PHE A 107 -4.86 12.81 5.10
C PHE A 107 -4.95 12.36 3.63
N LEU A 108 -5.76 11.32 3.34
CA LEU A 108 -5.80 10.64 2.05
C LEU A 108 -4.39 10.21 1.57
N GLY A 109 -3.49 9.95 2.52
CA GLY A 109 -2.04 9.86 2.34
C GLY A 109 -1.54 8.53 1.79
N CYS A 110 -2.41 7.67 1.26
CA CYS A 110 -1.96 6.53 0.48
C CYS A 110 -1.10 7.05 -0.69
N PRO A 111 0.15 6.55 -0.88
CA PRO A 111 1.06 7.09 -1.89
C PRO A 111 0.43 7.05 -3.28
N TRP A 112 -0.36 6.01 -3.55
CA TRP A 112 -1.05 5.86 -4.82
C TRP A 112 -2.18 6.86 -5.04
N ARG A 113 -3.01 7.05 -4.01
CA ARG A 113 -4.13 8.00 -4.02
C ARG A 113 -3.63 9.44 -4.12
N ALA A 114 -2.58 9.77 -3.37
CA ALA A 114 -1.96 11.07 -3.42
C ALA A 114 -1.29 11.34 -4.79
N ALA A 115 -0.59 10.36 -5.36
CA ALA A 115 0.00 10.49 -6.70
C ALA A 115 -1.06 10.68 -7.80
N LEU A 116 -2.16 9.90 -7.77
CA LEU A 116 -3.25 10.05 -8.74
C LEU A 116 -4.01 11.37 -8.59
N ARG A 117 -4.21 11.85 -7.35
CA ARG A 117 -4.79 13.18 -7.10
C ARG A 117 -3.90 14.28 -7.67
N LEU A 118 -2.59 14.20 -7.46
CA LEU A 118 -1.64 15.14 -8.04
C LEU A 118 -1.68 15.10 -9.58
N ALA A 119 -1.73 13.90 -10.17
CA ALA A 119 -1.88 13.73 -11.62
C ALA A 119 -3.21 14.29 -12.16
N GLY A 120 -4.27 14.26 -11.35
CA GLY A 120 -5.57 14.88 -11.64
C GLY A 120 -5.63 16.39 -11.41
N GLY A 121 -4.52 17.05 -11.03
CA GLY A 121 -4.42 18.49 -10.84
C GLY A 121 -4.71 19.00 -9.42
N ASP A 122 -4.86 18.11 -8.44
CA ASP A 122 -5.10 18.49 -7.04
C ASP A 122 -3.79 18.84 -6.32
N GLY A 123 -3.49 20.13 -6.22
CA GLY A 123 -2.29 20.65 -5.55
C GLY A 123 -2.20 20.32 -4.05
N ASN A 124 -3.33 20.03 -3.38
CA ASN A 124 -3.31 19.63 -1.97
C ASN A 124 -2.63 18.26 -1.76
N ALA A 125 -2.53 17.45 -2.82
CA ALA A 125 -1.80 16.19 -2.77
C ALA A 125 -0.29 16.39 -2.50
N ILE A 126 0.28 17.55 -2.82
CA ILE A 126 1.69 17.87 -2.55
C ILE A 126 1.96 17.86 -1.04
N PHE A 127 1.09 18.51 -0.26
CA PHE A 127 1.23 18.52 1.20
C PHE A 127 1.02 17.13 1.80
N GLY A 128 0.09 16.34 1.24
CA GLY A 128 -0.09 14.94 1.64
C GLY A 128 1.15 14.07 1.37
N LEU A 129 1.77 14.21 0.20
CA LEU A 129 3.01 13.51 -0.15
C LEU A 129 4.20 13.98 0.68
N ALA A 130 4.31 15.28 0.92
CA ALA A 130 5.36 15.85 1.77
C ALA A 130 5.24 15.36 3.22
N GLY A 131 4.02 15.33 3.76
CA GLY A 131 3.74 14.77 5.09
C GLY A 131 4.08 13.28 5.18
N LEU A 132 3.72 12.48 4.17
CA LEU A 132 4.11 11.07 4.09
C LEU A 132 5.63 10.90 4.05
N ALA A 133 6.32 11.68 3.20
CA ALA A 133 7.77 11.63 3.07
C ALA A 133 8.48 12.02 4.38
N ALA A 134 8.03 13.09 5.03
CA ALA A 134 8.56 13.52 6.32
C ALA A 134 8.32 12.47 7.42
N GLY A 135 7.12 11.89 7.48
CA GLY A 135 6.79 10.82 8.44
C GLY A 135 7.64 9.57 8.25
N VAL A 136 7.83 9.13 6.99
CA VAL A 136 8.73 8.01 6.67
C VAL A 136 10.17 8.36 7.05
N TRP A 137 10.64 9.57 6.76
CA TRP A 137 11.99 10.01 7.12
C TRP A 137 12.23 9.95 8.63
N VAL A 138 11.32 10.52 9.43
CA VAL A 138 11.38 10.45 10.89
C VAL A 138 11.37 8.99 11.37
N GLY A 139 10.49 8.14 10.81
CA GLY A 139 10.46 6.72 11.13
C GLY A 139 11.79 6.00 10.84
N THR A 140 12.44 6.33 9.71
CA THR A 140 13.77 5.75 9.39
C THR A 140 14.88 6.21 10.35
N LEU A 141 14.78 7.39 10.96
CA LEU A 141 15.73 7.82 11.99
C LEU A 141 15.62 6.97 13.25
N PHE A 142 14.40 6.68 13.72
CA PHE A 142 14.20 5.77 14.85
C PHE A 142 14.73 4.37 14.56
N LEU A 143 14.47 3.83 13.37
CA LEU A 143 15.01 2.53 12.95
C LEU A 143 16.55 2.52 12.94
N LYS A 144 17.19 3.61 12.50
CA LYS A 144 18.65 3.76 12.53
C LYS A 144 19.22 3.86 13.95
N GLN A 145 18.45 4.36 14.91
CA GLN A 145 18.86 4.48 16.32
C GLN A 145 18.70 3.17 17.11
N GLY A 146 18.39 2.04 16.46
CA GLY A 146 18.31 0.73 17.08
C GLY A 146 16.90 0.29 17.46
N TYR A 147 15.86 1.04 17.06
CA TYR A 147 14.48 0.59 17.21
C TYR A 147 14.22 -0.63 16.32
N ASN A 148 13.95 -1.79 16.91
CA ASN A 148 13.64 -3.01 16.19
C ASN A 148 12.16 -3.39 16.38
N LEU A 149 11.47 -3.59 15.26
CA LEU A 149 10.08 -4.05 15.24
C LEU A 149 9.95 -5.58 15.22
N GLY A 150 11.05 -6.33 15.27
CA GLY A 150 11.10 -7.80 15.33
C GLY A 150 11.51 -8.46 14.02
#